data_AF-A0A3D0QYH0-F1
#
_entry.id   AF-A0A3D0QYH0-F1
#
_cell.length_a   1.000
_cell.length_b   1.000
_cell.length_c   1.000
_cell.angle_alpha   90.00
_cell.angle_beta   90.00
_cell.angle_gamma   90.00
#
_symmetry.space_group_name_H-M   'P 1'
#
loop_
_entity.id
_entity.type
_entity.pdbx_description
1 polymer ?
#
loop_
_entity_poly.entity_id
_entity_poly.type
_entity_poly.pdbx_seq_one_letter_code
_entity_poly.pdbx_strand_id
1 'polypeptide(L)'
;MLARGARCRMLVSSSASRRPGAGRYLEALAGAGAEVRVAVSVPLHLMIIDRELTVMWAGIGTDRRRGDVAMHGPLIASCFVQVFEHTWTAAAPRIPGDPARRANAVQEYTPQEREVLTLLATGAKDESIARRLGVSERTLRRLMTQLVEKLGVESRFAAGVQAARLGLVD
;
A
#
# COMPACT_ATOMS: atom_id res chain seq x y z
N MET A 1 -20.53 -1.93 -16.52
CA MET A 1 -19.59 -3.01 -16.87
C MET A 1 -19.86 -4.26 -16.05
N LEU A 2 -19.68 -4.24 -14.73
CA LEU A 2 -19.90 -5.40 -13.85
C LEU A 2 -21.33 -5.96 -13.92
N ALA A 3 -22.35 -5.09 -13.84
CA ALA A 3 -23.76 -5.48 -14.02
C ALA A 3 -24.09 -6.03 -15.42
N ARG A 4 -23.17 -5.89 -16.39
CA ARG A 4 -23.28 -6.45 -17.75
C ARG A 4 -22.42 -7.72 -17.92
N GLY A 5 -21.95 -8.33 -16.83
CA GLY A 5 -21.21 -9.60 -16.83
C GLY A 5 -19.70 -9.48 -17.10
N ALA A 6 -19.16 -8.27 -17.21
CA ALA A 6 -17.71 -8.10 -17.40
C ALA A 6 -16.94 -8.52 -16.14
N ARG A 7 -15.88 -9.33 -16.30
CA ARG A 7 -14.96 -9.65 -15.21
C ARG A 7 -14.05 -8.46 -14.92
N CYS A 8 -14.06 -7.98 -13.67
CA CYS A 8 -13.18 -6.91 -13.23
C CYS A 8 -12.23 -7.41 -12.13
N ARG A 9 -10.93 -7.23 -12.35
CA ARG A 9 -9.90 -7.46 -11.34
C ARG A 9 -9.18 -6.14 -11.09
N MET A 10 -9.07 -5.74 -9.82
CA MET A 10 -8.50 -4.46 -9.42
C MET A 10 -7.40 -4.64 -8.37
N LEU A 11 -6.24 -4.05 -8.65
CA LEU A 11 -5.18 -3.85 -7.66
C LEU A 11 -5.26 -2.45 -7.09
N VAL A 12 -5.16 -2.36 -5.78
CA VAL A 12 -5.04 -1.08 -5.06
C VAL A 12 -3.80 -1.12 -4.17
N SER A 13 -3.06 -0.02 -4.10
CA SER A 13 -1.98 0.09 -3.13
C SER A 13 -2.52 0.18 -1.71
N SER A 14 -1.74 -0.27 -0.73
CA SER A 14 -2.07 -0.13 0.69
C SER A 14 -2.38 1.33 1.06
N SER A 15 -1.58 2.28 0.55
CA SER A 15 -1.76 3.71 0.77
C SER A 15 -3.06 4.25 0.17
N ALA A 16 -3.40 3.90 -1.08
CA ALA A 16 -4.64 4.35 -1.71
C ALA A 16 -5.88 3.75 -1.02
N SER A 17 -5.76 2.53 -0.51
CA SER A 17 -6.87 1.86 0.21
C SER A 17 -7.23 2.51 1.55
N ARG A 18 -6.31 3.30 2.13
CA ARG A 18 -6.49 4.02 3.40
C ARG A 18 -7.05 5.44 3.25
N ARG A 19 -7.22 5.94 2.01
CA ARG A 19 -7.75 7.28 1.79
C ARG A 19 -9.21 7.37 2.26
N PRO A 20 -9.66 8.55 2.77
CA PRO A 20 -11.05 8.75 3.14
C PRO A 20 -12.00 8.34 2.01
N GLY A 21 -13.02 7.53 2.33
CA GLY A 21 -14.00 7.02 1.37
C GLY A 21 -13.55 5.82 0.52
N ALA A 22 -12.26 5.47 0.48
CA ALA A 22 -11.76 4.35 -0.32
C ALA A 22 -12.34 3.00 0.14
N GLY A 23 -12.53 2.80 1.44
CA GLY A 23 -13.11 1.57 2.00
C GLY A 23 -14.49 1.25 1.40
N ARG A 24 -15.41 2.21 1.49
CA ARG A 24 -16.78 2.13 0.95
C ARG A 24 -16.79 1.95 -0.57
N TYR A 25 -15.93 2.66 -1.28
CA TYR A 25 -15.82 2.52 -2.73
C TYR A 25 -15.37 1.11 -3.15
N LEU A 26 -14.30 0.60 -2.53
CA LEU A 26 -13.79 -0.75 -2.81
C LEU A 26 -14.78 -1.84 -2.39
N GLU A 27 -15.53 -1.62 -1.30
CA GLU A 27 -16.62 -2.52 -0.88
C GLU A 27 -17.78 -2.53 -1.87
N ALA A 28 -18.19 -1.36 -2.39
CA ALA A 28 -19.22 -1.29 -3.41
C ALA A 28 -18.79 -2.01 -4.71
N LEU A 29 -17.51 -1.88 -5.11
CA LEU A 29 -16.97 -2.61 -6.25
C LEU A 29 -16.95 -4.13 -6.02
N ALA A 30 -16.49 -4.56 -4.85
CA ALA A 30 -16.48 -5.99 -4.50
C ALA A 30 -17.90 -6.57 -4.44
N GLY A 31 -18.85 -5.84 -3.84
CA GLY A 31 -20.26 -6.20 -3.80
C GLY A 31 -20.92 -6.25 -5.18
N ALA A 32 -20.40 -5.48 -6.15
CA ALA A 32 -20.80 -5.55 -7.55
C ALA A 32 -20.10 -6.69 -8.33
N GLY A 33 -19.29 -7.53 -7.69
CA GLY A 33 -18.63 -8.68 -8.28
C GLY A 33 -17.20 -8.43 -8.79
N ALA A 34 -16.58 -7.29 -8.46
CA ALA A 34 -15.17 -7.08 -8.76
C ALA A 34 -14.26 -7.89 -7.80
N GLU A 35 -13.24 -8.54 -8.35
CA GLU A 35 -12.17 -9.11 -7.55
C GLU A 35 -11.19 -7.98 -7.17
N VAL A 36 -11.04 -7.68 -5.89
CA VAL A 36 -10.17 -6.60 -5.41
C VAL A 36 -9.05 -7.19 -4.56
N ARG A 37 -7.80 -6.81 -4.86
CA ARG A 37 -6.62 -7.16 -4.05
C ARG A 37 -5.85 -5.91 -3.64
N VAL A 38 -5.23 -5.98 -2.46
CA VAL A 38 -4.40 -4.92 -1.90
C VAL A 38 -2.93 -5.34 -2.00
N ALA A 39 -2.14 -4.55 -2.72
CA ALA A 39 -0.70 -4.69 -2.83
C ALA A 39 0.01 -3.62 -1.99
N VAL A 40 1.21 -3.90 -1.51
CA VAL A 40 2.05 -2.90 -0.81
C VAL A 40 2.23 -1.66 -1.67
N SER A 41 2.65 -1.86 -2.92
CA SER A 41 2.81 -0.84 -3.94
C SER A 41 2.25 -1.35 -5.28
N VAL A 42 1.89 -0.42 -6.15
CA VAL A 42 1.47 -0.72 -7.53
C VAL A 42 2.40 0.06 -8.45
N PRO A 43 3.18 -0.59 -9.33
CA PRO A 43 4.22 0.09 -10.10
C PRO A 43 3.67 0.99 -11.21
N LEU A 44 2.45 0.74 -11.68
CA LEU A 44 1.84 1.45 -12.80
C LEU A 44 0.38 1.78 -12.52
N HIS A 45 -0.04 3.00 -12.86
CA HIS A 45 -1.44 3.41 -12.86
C HIS A 45 -2.03 3.21 -14.25
N LEU A 46 -2.75 2.09 -14.43
CA LEU A 46 -3.32 1.74 -15.72
C LEU A 46 -4.62 0.94 -15.58
N MET A 47 -5.36 0.90 -16.69
CA MET A 47 -6.51 0.04 -16.90
C MET A 47 -6.30 -0.73 -18.21
N ILE A 48 -6.57 -2.03 -18.19
CA ILE A 48 -6.53 -2.90 -19.37
C ILE A 48 -7.96 -3.35 -19.65
N ILE A 49 -8.44 -3.11 -20.86
CA ILE A 49 -9.79 -3.44 -21.33
C ILE A 49 -9.67 -4.45 -22.44
N ASP A 50 -10.37 -5.58 -22.30
CA ASP A 50 -10.50 -6.67 -23.28
C ASP A 50 -9.16 -7.20 -23.83
N ARG A 51 -8.06 -6.97 -23.09
CA ARG A 51 -6.68 -7.25 -23.51
C ARG A 51 -6.32 -6.62 -24.88
N GLU A 52 -6.91 -5.46 -25.18
CA GLU A 52 -6.69 -4.75 -26.43
C GLU A 52 -6.35 -3.27 -26.19
N LEU A 53 -7.02 -2.63 -25.23
CA LEU A 53 -6.80 -1.24 -24.88
C LEU A 53 -6.13 -1.13 -23.51
N THR A 54 -4.99 -0.45 -23.44
CA THR A 54 -4.38 -0.03 -22.19
C THR A 54 -4.46 1.48 -22.06
N VAL A 55 -5.04 1.96 -20.96
CA VAL A 55 -5.06 3.38 -20.61
C VAL A 55 -4.18 3.59 -19.39
N MET A 56 -3.19 4.47 -19.47
CA MET A 56 -2.33 4.89 -18.37
C MET A 56 -2.61 6.33 -18.00
N TRP A 57 -2.57 6.64 -16.71
CA TRP A 57 -2.69 8.02 -16.22
C TRP A 57 -1.60 8.32 -15.21
N ALA A 58 -1.25 9.60 -15.09
CA ALA A 58 -0.41 10.06 -14.00
C ALA A 58 -1.18 9.83 -12.69
N GLY A 59 -0.59 9.07 -11.76
CA GLY A 59 -1.25 8.54 -10.56
C GLY A 59 -2.05 9.55 -9.72
N ILE A 60 -2.80 9.06 -8.74
CA ILE A 60 -3.72 9.92 -7.99
C ILE A 60 -2.96 10.96 -7.15
N GLY A 61 -2.97 12.22 -7.60
CA GLY A 61 -2.31 13.36 -6.93
C GLY A 61 -1.27 14.08 -7.79
N THR A 62 -0.93 13.55 -8.96
CA THR A 62 -0.08 14.25 -9.93
C THR A 62 -0.91 15.15 -10.83
N ASP A 63 -0.31 16.23 -11.32
CA ASP A 63 -0.93 17.17 -12.24
C ASP A 63 -1.47 16.44 -13.49
N ARG A 64 -2.80 16.33 -13.58
CA ARG A 64 -3.53 15.74 -14.73
C ARG A 64 -3.25 16.48 -16.05
N ARG A 65 -2.54 17.61 -16.02
CA ARG A 65 -2.08 18.32 -17.21
C ARG A 65 -0.98 17.56 -17.97
N ARG A 66 -0.34 16.54 -17.39
CA ARG A 66 0.43 15.53 -18.13
C ARG A 66 -0.53 14.42 -18.56
N GLY A 67 -0.97 14.49 -19.80
CA GLY A 67 -2.13 13.77 -20.34
C GLY A 67 -2.09 12.25 -20.18
N ASP A 68 -3.29 11.67 -20.16
CA ASP A 68 -3.49 10.23 -20.17
C ASP A 68 -2.99 9.63 -21.50
N VAL A 69 -2.44 8.42 -21.43
CA VAL A 69 -1.93 7.69 -22.59
C VAL A 69 -2.84 6.50 -22.86
N ALA A 70 -3.40 6.43 -24.06
CA ALA A 70 -4.15 5.27 -24.54
C ALA A 70 -3.34 4.53 -25.61
N MET A 71 -3.16 3.23 -25.42
CA MET A 71 -2.46 2.35 -26.35
C MET A 71 -3.41 1.24 -26.81
N HIS A 72 -3.57 1.11 -28.11
CA HIS A 72 -4.32 0.02 -28.74
C HIS A 72 -3.35 -1.01 -29.29
N GLY A 73 -3.54 -2.27 -28.92
CA GLY A 73 -2.80 -3.39 -29.47
C GLY A 73 -2.70 -4.57 -28.49
N PRO A 74 -3.02 -5.79 -28.94
CA PRO A 74 -3.04 -6.97 -28.07
C PRO A 74 -1.67 -7.33 -27.49
N LEU A 75 -0.58 -7.04 -28.20
CA LEU A 75 0.79 -7.29 -27.71
C LEU A 75 1.14 -6.40 -26.52
N ILE A 76 0.87 -5.09 -26.63
CA ILE A 76 1.15 -4.14 -25.55
C ILE A 76 0.28 -4.44 -24.33
N ALA A 77 -1.02 -4.70 -24.56
CA ALA A 77 -1.93 -5.10 -23.49
C ALA A 77 -1.45 -6.38 -22.79
N SER A 78 -0.96 -7.37 -23.54
CA SER A 78 -0.41 -8.61 -22.96
C SER A 78 0.82 -8.36 -22.08
N CYS A 79 1.73 -7.45 -22.46
CA CYS A 79 2.85 -7.05 -21.62
C CYS A 79 2.38 -6.47 -20.28
N PHE A 80 1.39 -5.57 -20.29
CA PHE A 80 0.86 -5.00 -19.05
C PHE A 80 0.04 -6.01 -18.23
N VAL A 81 -0.63 -6.97 -18.88
CA VAL A 81 -1.26 -8.09 -18.17
C VAL A 81 -0.20 -8.90 -17.41
N GLN A 82 0.98 -9.14 -17.97
CA GLN A 82 2.05 -9.86 -17.23
C GLN A 82 2.49 -9.10 -15.97
N VAL A 83 2.69 -7.78 -16.07
CA VAL A 83 3.00 -6.94 -14.90
C VAL A 83 1.89 -6.98 -13.86
N PHE A 84 0.64 -6.92 -14.32
CA PHE A 84 -0.55 -7.03 -13.47
C PHE A 84 -0.59 -8.38 -12.75
N GLU A 85 -0.43 -9.50 -13.46
CA GLU A 85 -0.50 -10.85 -12.88
C GLU A 85 0.63 -11.11 -11.87
N HIS A 86 1.84 -10.61 -12.16
CA HIS A 86 2.96 -10.67 -11.22
C HIS A 86 2.60 -9.97 -9.89
N THR A 87 2.09 -8.74 -9.98
CA THR A 87 1.66 -7.96 -8.81
C THR A 87 0.46 -8.61 -8.12
N TRP A 88 -0.48 -9.16 -8.89
CA TRP A 88 -1.69 -9.80 -8.38
C TRP A 88 -1.42 -11.03 -7.54
N THR A 89 -0.46 -11.85 -7.96
CA THR A 89 -0.09 -13.09 -7.27
C THR A 89 0.49 -12.80 -5.89
N ALA A 90 1.29 -11.74 -5.76
CA ALA A 90 1.86 -11.29 -4.49
C ALA A 90 0.89 -10.48 -3.61
N ALA A 91 -0.22 -9.97 -4.17
CA ALA A 91 -1.18 -9.12 -3.47
C ALA A 91 -2.15 -9.93 -2.60
N ALA A 92 -2.52 -9.37 -1.45
CA ALA A 92 -3.46 -10.00 -0.54
C ALA A 92 -4.92 -9.79 -1.01
N PRO A 93 -5.79 -10.81 -0.94
CA PRO A 93 -7.22 -10.63 -1.14
C PRO A 93 -7.78 -9.54 -0.22
N ARG A 94 -8.63 -8.67 -0.76
CA ARG A 94 -9.40 -7.76 0.08
C ARG A 94 -10.54 -8.57 0.72
N ILE A 95 -10.40 -8.85 2.01
CA ILE A 95 -11.47 -9.47 2.81
C ILE A 95 -12.48 -8.36 3.18
N PRO A 96 -13.73 -8.41 2.69
CA PRO A 96 -14.77 -7.47 3.11
C PRO A 96 -15.11 -7.70 4.59
N GLY A 97 -15.23 -6.62 5.37
CA GLY A 97 -15.60 -6.75 6.79
C GLY A 97 -14.49 -7.26 7.72
N ASP A 98 -13.20 -7.12 7.34
CA ASP A 98 -12.08 -7.18 8.28
C ASP A 98 -11.69 -5.75 8.73
N PRO A 99 -12.40 -5.17 9.72
CA PRO A 99 -11.99 -3.92 10.36
C PRO A 99 -10.68 -4.08 11.14
N ALA A 100 -10.27 -5.30 11.50
CA ALA A 100 -9.08 -5.55 12.30
C ALA A 100 -7.80 -5.18 11.52
N ARG A 101 -7.67 -5.46 10.22
CA ARG A 101 -6.46 -5.06 9.47
C ARG A 101 -6.32 -3.55 9.20
N ARG A 102 -7.40 -2.78 9.18
CA ARG A 102 -7.37 -1.32 8.89
C ARG A 102 -7.45 -0.42 10.11
N ALA A 103 -8.16 -0.83 11.16
CA ALA A 103 -8.09 -0.17 12.44
C ALA A 103 -6.75 -0.51 13.11
N ASN A 104 -6.35 -1.78 13.17
CA ASN A 104 -5.19 -2.13 14.00
C ASN A 104 -3.88 -1.53 13.50
N ALA A 105 -3.55 -1.51 12.21
CA ALA A 105 -2.22 -1.02 11.79
C ALA A 105 -1.97 0.50 12.00
N VAL A 106 -3.00 1.35 12.13
CA VAL A 106 -2.84 2.80 12.36
C VAL A 106 -3.24 3.21 13.77
N GLN A 107 -4.16 2.46 14.41
CA GLN A 107 -4.58 2.67 15.80
C GLN A 107 -3.71 1.89 16.81
N GLU A 108 -2.97 0.86 16.38
CA GLU A 108 -2.00 0.17 17.26
C GLU A 108 -0.79 1.05 17.54
N TYR A 109 -0.32 1.86 16.59
CA TYR A 109 0.92 2.62 16.77
C TYR A 109 0.66 4.09 17.14
N THR A 110 1.17 4.47 18.31
CA THR A 110 1.20 5.85 18.80
C THR A 110 1.93 6.78 17.82
N PRO A 111 1.68 8.09 17.85
CA PRO A 111 2.42 9.05 17.03
C PRO A 111 3.94 8.95 17.22
N GLN A 112 4.39 8.72 18.46
CA GLN A 112 5.79 8.55 18.80
C GLN A 112 6.38 7.26 18.19
N GLU A 113 5.66 6.14 18.26
CA GLU A 113 6.07 4.89 17.62
C GLU A 113 6.20 5.04 16.10
N ARG A 114 5.27 5.77 15.46
CA ARG A 114 5.35 6.07 14.03
C ARG A 114 6.58 6.91 13.68
N GLU A 115 6.87 7.93 14.46
CA GLU A 115 8.06 8.75 14.23
C GLU A 115 9.35 7.92 14.35
N VAL A 116 9.43 7.00 15.32
CA VAL A 116 10.55 6.04 15.44
C VAL A 116 10.65 5.18 14.18
N LEU A 117 9.54 4.59 13.70
CA LEU A 117 9.54 3.74 12.51
C LEU A 117 9.95 4.52 11.25
N THR A 118 9.52 5.77 11.09
CA THR A 118 9.94 6.65 9.98
C THR A 118 11.44 6.90 10.02
N LEU A 119 12.00 7.18 11.20
CA LEU A 119 13.44 7.42 11.34
C LEU A 119 14.26 6.14 11.16
N LEU A 120 13.73 4.98 11.52
CA LEU A 120 14.36 3.69 11.22
C LEU A 120 14.39 3.40 9.73
N ALA A 121 13.31 3.70 9.00
CA ALA A 121 13.23 3.50 7.57
C ALA A 121 14.25 4.35 6.79
N THR A 122 14.70 5.48 7.35
CA THR A 122 15.76 6.32 6.77
C THR A 122 17.18 5.92 7.19
N GLY A 123 17.33 4.89 8.03
CA GLY A 123 18.62 4.43 8.54
C GLY A 123 19.22 5.33 9.63
N ALA A 124 18.41 6.12 10.33
CA ALA A 124 18.90 7.00 11.40
C ALA A 124 19.51 6.20 12.57
N LYS A 125 20.60 6.76 13.13
CA LYS A 125 21.26 6.22 14.33
C LYS A 125 20.42 6.52 15.59
N ASP A 126 20.53 5.68 16.60
CA ASP A 126 19.76 5.81 17.85
C ASP A 126 19.97 7.16 18.54
N GLU A 127 21.21 7.66 18.58
CA GLU A 127 21.52 8.98 19.14
C GLU A 127 20.78 10.11 18.42
N SER A 128 20.57 10.00 17.11
CA SER A 128 19.82 10.98 16.32
C SER A 128 18.33 10.87 16.58
N ILE A 129 17.80 9.64 16.69
CA ILE A 129 16.39 9.36 16.97
C ILE A 129 16.02 9.85 18.38
N ALA A 130 16.82 9.47 19.38
CA ALA A 130 16.60 9.83 20.78
C ALA A 130 16.57 11.36 20.97
N ARG A 131 17.53 12.06 20.35
CA ARG A 131 17.60 13.53 20.36
C ARG A 131 16.40 14.17 19.70
N ARG A 132 15.96 13.66 18.55
CA ARG A 132 14.80 14.20 17.82
C ARG A 132 13.50 14.03 18.61
N LEU A 133 13.36 12.92 19.33
CA LEU A 133 12.20 12.62 20.16
C LEU A 133 12.27 13.23 21.57
N GLY A 134 13.39 13.87 21.94
CA GLY A 134 13.58 14.44 23.28
C GLY A 134 13.63 13.38 24.39
N VAL A 135 14.08 12.15 24.09
CA VAL A 135 14.14 11.02 25.04
C VAL A 135 15.57 10.53 25.26
N SER A 136 15.80 9.82 26.36
CA SER A 136 17.08 9.12 26.58
C SER A 136 17.23 7.91 25.64
N GLU A 137 18.47 7.52 25.33
CA GLU A 137 18.73 6.28 24.58
C GLU A 137 18.13 5.04 25.25
N ARG A 138 18.10 5.00 26.59
CA ARG A 138 17.47 3.92 27.34
C ARG A 138 15.97 3.84 27.04
N THR A 139 15.29 4.98 26.99
CA THR A 139 13.87 5.06 26.62
C THR A 139 13.66 4.61 25.18
N LEU A 140 14.51 5.06 24.25
CA LEU A 140 14.44 4.64 22.86
C LEU A 140 14.61 3.13 22.69
N ARG A 141 15.58 2.51 23.38
CA ARG A 141 15.78 1.04 23.31
C ARG A 141 14.56 0.26 23.78
N ARG A 142 13.85 0.75 24.80
CA ARG A 142 12.59 0.14 25.27
C ARG A 142 11.49 0.24 24.21
N LEU A 143 11.29 1.43 23.63
CA LEU A 143 10.36 1.63 22.51
C LEU A 143 10.72 0.74 21.31
N MET A 144 12.01 0.63 20.99
CA MET A 144 12.50 -0.21 19.89
C MET A 144 12.17 -1.68 20.09
N THR A 145 12.36 -2.19 21.31
CA THR A 145 12.06 -3.59 21.65
C THR A 145 10.57 -3.86 21.49
N GLN A 146 9.72 -2.97 22.02
CA GLN A 146 8.28 -3.06 21.88
C GLN A 146 7.83 -3.01 20.41
N LEU A 147 8.45 -2.15 19.59
CA LEU A 147 8.15 -2.04 18.17
C LEU A 147 8.55 -3.30 17.39
N VAL A 148 9.71 -3.87 17.68
CA VAL A 148 10.21 -5.10 17.06
C VAL A 148 9.30 -6.28 17.40
N GLU A 149 8.91 -6.41 18.67
CA GLU A 149 7.94 -7.42 19.13
C GLU A 149 6.57 -7.26 18.47
N LYS A 150 6.04 -6.02 18.46
CA LYS A 150 4.73 -5.68 17.91
C LYS A 150 4.66 -5.86 16.39
N LEU A 151 5.78 -5.65 15.69
CA LEU A 151 5.91 -5.93 14.26
C LEU A 151 6.19 -7.41 13.94
N GLY A 152 6.50 -8.23 14.96
CA GLY A 152 6.83 -9.64 14.79
C GLY A 152 8.11 -9.86 13.97
N VAL A 153 9.10 -8.99 14.13
CA VAL A 153 10.37 -9.04 13.40
C VAL A 153 11.55 -9.28 14.35
N GLU A 154 12.70 -9.65 13.81
CA GLU A 154 13.86 -10.06 14.62
C GLU A 154 14.88 -8.94 14.84
N SER A 155 14.74 -7.81 14.16
CA SER A 155 15.69 -6.70 14.28
C SER A 155 15.05 -5.35 13.99
N ARG A 156 15.68 -4.28 14.50
CA ARG A 156 15.33 -2.89 14.17
C ARG A 156 15.38 -2.59 12.67
N PHE A 157 16.30 -3.25 11.94
CA PHE A 157 16.44 -3.05 10.51
C PHE A 157 15.25 -3.69 9.80
N ALA A 158 14.91 -4.92 10.19
CA ALA A 158 13.69 -5.58 9.75
C ALA A 158 12.44 -4.76 10.14
N ALA A 159 12.42 -4.09 11.29
CA ALA A 159 11.33 -3.20 11.70
C ALA A 159 11.17 -1.99 10.76
N GLY A 160 12.26 -1.30 10.41
CA GLY A 160 12.22 -0.21 9.44
C GLY A 160 11.73 -0.66 8.06
N VAL A 161 12.25 -1.79 7.57
CA VAL A 161 11.83 -2.39 6.29
C VAL A 161 10.35 -2.81 6.33
N GLN A 162 9.92 -3.44 7.42
CA GLN A 162 8.55 -3.89 7.59
C GLN A 162 7.59 -2.71 7.72
N ALA A 163 7.98 -1.63 8.41
CA ALA A 163 7.19 -0.41 8.48
C ALA A 163 6.99 0.22 7.09
N ALA A 164 8.03 0.24 6.25
CA ALA A 164 7.91 0.66 4.84
C ALA A 164 6.97 -0.26 4.04
N ARG A 165 7.10 -1.59 4.20
CA ARG A 165 6.21 -2.56 3.54
C ARG A 165 4.75 -2.45 3.96
N LEU A 166 4.50 -2.16 5.23
CA LEU A 166 3.14 -1.93 5.76
C LEU A 166 2.61 -0.52 5.40
N GLY A 167 3.48 0.35 4.87
CA GLY A 167 3.19 1.74 4.57
C GLY A 167 2.84 2.53 5.83
N LEU A 168 3.54 2.25 6.93
CA LEU A 168 3.48 3.02 8.19
C LEU A 168 4.32 4.29 8.12
N VAL A 169 5.16 4.40 7.09
CA VAL A 169 6.10 5.49 6.82
C VAL A 169 5.88 5.95 5.38
N ASP A 170 6.00 7.26 5.15
CA ASP A 170 5.77 7.94 3.86
C ASP A 170 7.01 7.94 2.96
#